data_AF-A0A9X0P0V0-F1
#
_entry.id   AF-A0A9X0P0V0-F1
#
_cell.length_a   1.000
_cell.length_b   1.000
_cell.length_c   1.000
_cell.angle_alpha   90.00
_cell.angle_beta   90.00
_cell.angle_gamma   90.00
#
_symmetry.space_group_name_H-M   'P 1'
#
loop_
_entity.id
_entity.type
_entity.pdbx_description
1 polymer ?
#
loop_
_entity_poly.entity_id
_entity_poly.type
_entity_poly.pdbx_seq_one_letter_code
_entity_poly.pdbx_strand_id
1 'polypeptide(L)'
;MSAIAAINPAAHSFTDLIRATPGSYIKSCRDRAGLSHRAVSERIAVHEGDRRRAAHDLDCLERDLPGDYGMLLQHLKARRVFDFDLAYFSDLASATCAAETDWPDAA
;
A
#
# COMPACT_ATOMS: atom_id res chain seq x y z
N MET A 1 9.02 8.64 -32.09
CA MET A 1 7.97 7.60 -32.03
C MET A 1 8.09 6.90 -30.68
N SER A 2 7.14 7.15 -29.77
CA SER A 2 7.14 6.63 -28.41
C SER A 2 6.79 5.15 -28.37
N ALA A 3 7.66 4.34 -27.78
CA ALA A 3 7.29 3.02 -27.29
C ALA A 3 6.78 3.19 -25.85
N ILE A 4 5.46 3.29 -25.69
CA ILE A 4 4.82 3.06 -24.40
C ILE A 4 4.92 1.55 -24.18
N ALA A 5 5.92 1.13 -23.41
CA ALA A 5 5.97 -0.23 -22.89
C ALA A 5 4.73 -0.41 -22.01
N ALA A 6 3.77 -1.21 -22.49
CA ALA A 6 2.65 -1.65 -21.71
C ALA A 6 3.22 -2.33 -20.45
N ILE A 7 3.05 -1.69 -19.30
CA ILE A 7 3.42 -2.24 -18.00
C ILE A 7 2.52 -3.47 -17.82
N ASN A 8 3.10 -4.65 -17.99
CA ASN A 8 2.41 -5.90 -17.76
C ASN A 8 2.16 -6.04 -16.25
N PRO A 9 0.90 -6.00 -15.76
CA PRO A 9 0.61 -6.11 -14.33
C PRO A 9 0.93 -7.50 -13.76
N ALA A 10 1.25 -8.48 -14.61
CA ALA A 10 1.54 -9.86 -14.20
C ALA A 10 3.03 -10.17 -13.98
N ALA A 11 3.95 -9.21 -14.13
CA ALA A 11 5.37 -9.43 -13.87
C ALA A 11 5.71 -9.29 -12.37
N HIS A 12 4.98 -10.02 -11.52
CA HIS A 12 5.47 -10.31 -10.19
C HIS A 12 6.59 -11.35 -10.36
N SER A 13 7.83 -10.90 -10.20
CA SER A 13 8.94 -11.84 -10.07
C SER A 13 8.58 -12.81 -8.93
N PHE A 14 8.58 -14.11 -9.21
CA PHE A 14 8.20 -15.16 -8.27
C PHE A 14 8.93 -15.05 -6.91
N THR A 15 10.08 -14.37 -6.88
CA THR A 15 10.89 -14.09 -5.69
C THR A 15 10.33 -12.96 -4.80
N ASP A 16 9.57 -11.99 -5.36
CA ASP A 16 8.91 -10.92 -4.58
C ASP A 16 7.62 -11.40 -3.90
N LEU A 17 7.05 -12.51 -4.40
CA LEU A 17 5.82 -13.13 -3.90
C LEU A 17 5.98 -13.89 -2.58
N ILE A 18 7.22 -14.13 -2.11
CA ILE A 18 7.43 -15.02 -0.96
C ILE A 18 7.19 -14.34 0.40
N ARG A 19 7.17 -12.99 0.49
CA ARG A 19 6.90 -12.25 1.75
C ARG A 19 6.33 -10.84 1.55
N ALA A 20 5.43 -10.62 0.60
CA ALA A 20 4.78 -9.32 0.50
C ALA A 20 3.87 -9.11 1.73
N THR A 21 4.06 -8.02 2.45
CA THR A 21 3.10 -7.52 3.43
C THR A 21 2.24 -6.44 2.79
N PRO A 22 1.08 -6.07 3.36
CA PRO A 22 0.28 -4.95 2.85
C PRO A 22 1.10 -3.67 2.71
N GLY A 23 1.93 -3.36 3.70
CA GLY A 23 2.81 -2.22 3.72
C GLY A 23 3.89 -2.27 2.66
N SER A 24 4.59 -3.40 2.53
CA SER A 24 5.64 -3.55 1.51
C SER A 24 5.08 -3.44 0.09
N TYR A 25 3.86 -3.97 -0.13
CA TYR A 25 3.18 -3.85 -1.42
C TYR A 25 2.86 -2.41 -1.80
N ILE A 26 2.26 -1.65 -0.88
CA ILE A 26 1.94 -0.22 -1.11
C ILE A 26 3.21 0.59 -1.33
N LYS A 27 4.25 0.36 -0.54
CA LYS A 27 5.57 0.98 -0.72
C LYS A 27 6.14 0.72 -2.11
N SER A 28 6.15 -0.53 -2.57
CA SER A 28 6.62 -0.87 -3.92
C SER A 28 5.80 -0.20 -5.03
N CYS A 29 4.48 -0.05 -4.86
CA CYS A 29 3.65 0.70 -5.81
C CYS A 29 4.03 2.19 -5.85
N ARG A 30 4.20 2.81 -4.68
CA ARG A 30 4.64 4.21 -4.56
C ARG A 30 6.04 4.44 -5.16
N ASP A 31 7.00 3.58 -4.84
CA ASP A 31 8.38 3.69 -5.29
C ASP A 31 8.48 3.53 -6.83
N ARG A 32 7.70 2.61 -7.43
CA ARG A 32 7.59 2.48 -8.89
C ARG A 32 6.99 3.72 -9.56
N ALA A 33 6.11 4.43 -8.88
CA ALA A 33 5.56 5.71 -9.33
C ALA A 33 6.53 6.89 -9.10
N GLY A 34 7.67 6.67 -8.42
CA GLY A 34 8.66 7.70 -8.15
C GLY A 34 8.19 8.77 -7.16
N LEU A 35 7.25 8.44 -6.27
CA LEU A 35 6.63 9.41 -5.36
C LEU A 35 7.20 9.32 -3.95
N SER A 36 7.43 10.47 -3.31
CA SER A 36 7.71 10.53 -1.86
C SER A 36 6.41 10.52 -1.05
N HIS A 37 6.48 10.22 0.25
CA HIS A 37 5.32 10.35 1.15
C HIS A 37 4.70 11.74 1.11
N ARG A 38 5.53 12.79 1.04
CA ARG A 38 5.09 14.17 0.90
C ARG A 38 4.30 14.39 -0.40
N ALA A 39 4.80 13.89 -1.53
CA ALA A 39 4.11 14.03 -2.81
C ALA A 39 2.77 13.28 -2.81
N VAL A 40 2.70 12.13 -2.13
CA VAL A 40 1.44 11.38 -1.96
C VAL A 40 0.45 12.18 -1.11
N SER A 41 0.87 12.66 0.06
CA SER A 41 -0.01 13.40 0.97
C SER A 41 -0.52 14.71 0.37
N GLU A 42 0.31 15.45 -0.35
CA GLU A 42 -0.09 16.64 -1.12
C GLU A 42 -1.16 16.34 -2.17
N ARG A 43 -1.16 15.13 -2.76
CA ARG A 43 -2.16 14.72 -3.75
C ARG A 43 -3.47 14.23 -3.12
N ILE A 44 -3.47 13.73 -1.88
CA ILE A 44 -4.69 13.20 -1.21
C ILE A 44 -5.35 14.13 -0.21
N ALA A 45 -4.67 15.17 0.27
CA ALA A 45 -5.21 16.05 1.29
C ALA A 45 -5.46 17.47 0.77
N VAL A 46 -6.64 18.01 1.09
CA VAL A 46 -7.04 19.39 0.74
C VAL A 46 -6.50 20.37 1.77
N HIS A 47 -6.54 20.01 3.05
CA HIS A 47 -6.08 20.83 4.17
C HIS A 47 -4.75 20.35 4.73
N GLU A 48 -3.99 21.26 5.34
CA GLU A 48 -2.67 20.96 5.92
C GLU A 48 -2.73 19.90 7.05
N GLY A 49 -3.80 19.91 7.86
CA GLY A 49 -4.04 18.88 8.88
C GLY A 49 -4.21 17.48 8.26
N ASP A 50 -4.97 17.39 7.16
CA ASP A 50 -5.18 16.15 6.43
C ASP A 50 -3.88 15.65 5.78
N ARG A 51 -2.99 16.57 5.34
CA ARG A 51 -1.69 16.21 4.73
C ARG A 51 -0.79 15.52 5.74
N ARG A 52 -0.71 16.05 6.96
CA ARG A 52 0.13 15.47 8.02
C ARG A 52 -0.38 14.09 8.42
N ARG A 53 -1.69 13.95 8.58
CA ARG A 53 -2.32 12.66 8.88
C ARG A 53 -2.11 11.66 7.76
N ALA A 54 -2.37 12.04 6.51
CA ALA A 54 -2.14 11.20 5.34
C ALA A 54 -0.69 10.71 5.21
N ALA A 55 0.29 11.59 5.45
CA ALA A 55 1.70 11.21 5.42
C ALA A 55 2.06 10.25 6.57
N HIS A 56 1.53 10.49 7.77
CA HIS A 56 1.72 9.63 8.92
C HIS A 56 1.09 8.24 8.72
N ASP A 57 -0.16 8.19 8.29
CA ASP A 57 -0.89 6.95 8.03
C ASP A 57 -0.18 6.13 6.93
N LEU A 58 0.37 6.80 5.92
CA LEU A 58 1.17 6.15 4.87
C LEU A 58 2.49 5.60 5.40
N ASP A 59 3.22 6.33 6.26
CA ASP A 59 4.44 5.82 6.90
C ASP A 59 4.13 4.60 7.78
N CYS A 60 3.09 4.68 8.60
CA CYS A 60 2.67 3.58 9.46
C CYS A 60 2.28 2.35 8.65
N LEU A 61 1.48 2.53 7.59
CA LEU A 61 1.09 1.44 6.69
C LEU A 61 2.31 0.80 6.03
N GLU A 62 3.23 1.58 5.45
CA GLU A 62 4.43 1.04 4.79
C GLU A 62 5.41 0.35 5.74
N ARG A 63 5.23 0.52 7.06
CA ARG A 63 5.97 -0.16 8.12
C ARG A 63 5.19 -1.31 8.75
N ASP A 64 4.04 -1.66 8.19
CA ASP A 64 3.11 -2.70 8.68
C ASP A 64 2.72 -2.49 10.14
N LEU A 65 2.58 -1.23 10.56
CA LEU A 65 2.05 -0.92 11.88
C LEU A 65 0.52 -1.12 11.88
N PRO A 66 -0.08 -1.48 13.02
CA PRO A 66 -1.53 -1.57 13.13
C PRO A 66 -2.19 -0.18 13.00
N GLY A 67 -3.30 -0.11 12.27
CA GLY A 67 -4.08 1.12 12.11
C GLY A 67 -5.27 0.98 11.17
N ASP A 68 -6.20 1.93 11.23
CA ASP A 68 -7.31 2.04 10.28
C ASP A 68 -6.88 2.90 9.09
N TYR A 69 -6.44 2.23 8.04
CA TYR A 69 -5.99 2.85 6.79
C TYR A 69 -7.09 2.96 5.74
N GLY A 70 -8.35 2.67 6.07
CA GLY A 70 -9.44 2.62 5.08
C GLY A 70 -9.62 3.93 4.31
N MET A 71 -9.60 5.06 5.03
CA MET A 71 -9.72 6.39 4.42
C MET A 71 -8.52 6.74 3.54
N LEU A 72 -7.30 6.39 3.97
CA LEU A 72 -6.08 6.57 3.18
C LEU A 72 -6.17 5.84 1.84
N LEU A 73 -6.50 4.54 1.87
CA LEU A 73 -6.62 3.70 0.67
C LEU A 73 -7.71 4.20 -0.27
N GLN A 74 -8.86 4.62 0.27
CA GLN A 74 -9.93 5.21 -0.53
C GLN A 74 -9.47 6.47 -1.25
N HIS A 75 -8.74 7.37 -0.58
CA HIS A 75 -8.22 8.58 -1.21
C HIS A 75 -7.15 8.30 -2.27
N LEU A 76 -6.22 7.37 -2.01
CA LEU A 76 -5.22 6.95 -2.99
C LEU A 76 -5.88 6.45 -4.27
N LYS A 77 -6.91 5.60 -4.14
CA LYS A 77 -7.66 5.04 -5.27
C LYS A 77 -8.51 6.10 -5.98
N ALA A 78 -9.30 6.87 -5.24
CA ALA A 78 -10.21 7.87 -5.81
C ALA A 78 -9.46 8.94 -6.61
N ARG A 79 -8.26 9.30 -6.18
CA ARG A 79 -7.43 10.33 -6.83
C ARG A 79 -6.37 9.75 -7.77
N ARG A 80 -6.31 8.43 -7.94
CA ARG A 80 -5.34 7.72 -8.78
C ARG A 80 -3.91 8.22 -8.54
N VAL A 81 -3.51 8.32 -7.28
CA VAL A 81 -2.21 8.91 -6.92
C VAL A 81 -1.04 8.08 -7.45
N PHE A 82 -1.20 6.76 -7.38
CA PHE A 82 -0.43 5.74 -8.09
C PHE A 82 -1.32 4.50 -8.25
N ASP A 83 -0.99 3.63 -9.19
CA ASP A 83 -1.74 2.40 -9.44
C ASP A 83 -1.38 1.31 -8.41
N PHE A 84 -2.41 0.71 -7.83
CA PHE A 84 -2.32 -0.48 -6.99
C PHE A 84 -3.62 -1.28 -7.08
N ASP A 85 -3.53 -2.59 -6.86
CA ASP A 85 -4.67 -3.48 -6.81
C ASP A 85 -5.17 -3.60 -5.37
N LEU A 86 -6.40 -3.13 -5.15
CA LEU A 86 -7.04 -3.19 -3.84
C LEU A 86 -7.40 -4.63 -3.44
N ALA A 87 -7.74 -5.50 -4.39
CA ALA A 87 -8.06 -6.90 -4.09
C ALA A 87 -6.82 -7.63 -3.57
N TYR A 88 -5.69 -7.49 -4.29
CA TYR A 88 -4.42 -8.06 -3.85
C TYR A 88 -3.97 -7.50 -2.50
N PHE A 89 -4.13 -6.19 -2.26
CA PHE A 89 -3.88 -5.60 -0.93
C PHE A 89 -4.73 -6.25 0.16
N SER A 90 -6.03 -6.43 -0.08
CA SER A 90 -6.95 -7.06 0.87
C SER A 90 -6.63 -8.52 1.16
N ASP A 91 -6.18 -9.27 0.15
CA ASP A 91 -5.73 -10.65 0.31
C ASP A 91 -4.48 -10.71 1.22
N LEU A 92 -3.51 -9.82 0.98
CA LEU A 92 -2.32 -9.70 1.83
C LEU A 92 -2.69 -9.32 3.28
N ALA A 93 -3.58 -8.34 3.45
CA ALA A 93 -3.98 -7.87 4.78
C ALA A 93 -4.70 -8.97 5.57
N SER A 94 -5.56 -9.73 4.89
CA SER A 94 -6.27 -10.87 5.49
C SER A 94 -5.29 -11.98 5.90
N ALA A 95 -4.31 -12.29 5.05
CA ALA A 95 -3.28 -13.29 5.34
C ALA A 95 -2.39 -12.89 6.53
N THR A 96 -2.04 -11.60 6.68
CA THR A 96 -1.25 -11.10 7.82
C THR A 96 -2.04 -11.10 9.12
N CYS A 97 -3.35 -10.81 9.11
CA CYS A 97 -4.18 -10.88 10.31
C CYS A 97 -4.38 -12.33 10.79
N ALA A 98 -4.50 -13.29 9.87
CA ALA A 98 -4.66 -14.70 10.23
C ALA A 98 -3.41 -15.28 10.93
N ALA A 99 -2.22 -14.79 10.59
CA ALA A 99 -0.96 -15.24 11.20
C ALA A 99 -0.79 -14.84 12.67
N GLU A 100 -1.42 -13.76 13.14
CA GLU A 100 -1.35 -13.34 14.55
C GLU A 100 -2.34 -14.13 15.46
N THR A 101 -3.28 -14.88 14.89
CA THR A 101 -4.32 -15.59 15.66
C THR A 101 -3.95 -17.05 15.97
N ASP A 102 -2.82 -17.54 15.46
CA ASP A 102 -2.31 -18.89 15.78
C ASP A 102 -1.47 -18.84 17.08
N TRP A 103 -2.10 -18.39 18.17
CA TRP A 103 -1.58 -18.62 19.51
C TRP A 103 -1.84 -20.10 19.83
N PRO A 104 -0.83 -20.92 20.15
CA PRO A 104 -1.08 -22.30 20.54
C PRO A 104 -1.73 -22.30 21.93
N ASP A 105 -3.05 -22.21 21.97
CA ASP A 105 -3.85 -22.80 23.04
C ASP A 105 -3.86 -24.30 22.82
N ALA A 106 -2.85 -25.00 23.34
CA ALA A 106 -2.92 -26.43 23.53
C ALA A 106 -1.93 -26.95 24.58
N ALA A 107 -2.52 -27.20 25.76
CA ALA A 107 -2.20 -28.21 26.79
C ALA A 107 -1.02 -27.96 27.75
#